data_AF-A0A0T7GH48-F1
#
_entry.id   AF-A0A0T7GH48-F1
#
_cell.length_a   1.000
_cell.length_b   1.000
_cell.length_c   1.000
_cell.angle_alpha   90.00
_cell.angle_beta   90.00
_cell.angle_gamma   90.00
#
_symmetry.space_group_name_H-M   'P 1'
#
loop_
_entity.id
_entity.type
_entity.pdbx_description
1 polymer ?
#
loop_
_entity_poly.entity_id
_entity_poly.type
_entity_poly.pdbx_seq_one_letter_code
_entity_poly.pdbx_strand_id
1 'polypeptide(L)'
;MRRFLLDGTILEEGDEGFQDLLTDAYCGKIRPLCLCCEPPVPMYVANIGDQLVIKRMPLSGGKHDPACPSYEPPYELSGLGPLMGGAIKFDPTAGTASLTLDFSLSKRGAVARSDGSAASATV
;
A
#
# COMPACT_ATOMS: atom_id res chain seq x y z
N MET A 1 0.14 -7.02 11.41
CA MET A 1 1.22 -7.52 10.54
C MET A 1 0.62 -8.41 9.47
N ARG A 2 1.18 -8.41 8.26
CA ARG A 2 0.67 -9.24 7.15
C ARG A 2 1.31 -10.63 7.20
N ARG A 3 0.53 -11.65 6.85
CA ARG A 3 0.95 -13.05 6.71
C ARG A 3 0.89 -13.45 5.24
N PHE A 4 1.93 -14.14 4.77
CA PHE A 4 2.02 -14.62 3.39
C PHE A 4 2.43 -16.09 3.35
N LEU A 5 1.96 -16.79 2.32
CA LEU A 5 2.48 -18.10 1.93
C LEU A 5 3.41 -17.91 0.73
N LEU A 6 4.65 -18.35 0.84
CA LEU A 6 5.65 -18.31 -0.21
C LEU A 6 6.39 -19.65 -0.25
N ASP A 7 6.31 -20.32 -1.39
CA ASP A 7 6.93 -21.64 -1.60
C ASP A 7 6.63 -22.66 -0.48
N GLY A 8 5.37 -22.70 -0.03
CA GLY A 8 4.92 -23.59 1.05
C GLY A 8 5.26 -23.13 2.47
N THR A 9 6.02 -22.05 2.63
CA THR A 9 6.41 -21.47 3.93
C THR A 9 5.51 -20.28 4.26
N ILE A 10 5.05 -20.21 5.51
CA ILE A 10 4.33 -19.04 6.02
C ILE A 10 5.33 -18.06 6.62
N LEU A 11 5.25 -16.81 6.20
CA LEU A 11 6.09 -15.70 6.65
C LEU A 11 5.24 -14.54 7.15
N GLU A 12 5.72 -13.88 8.19
CA GLU A 12 5.21 -12.62 8.71
C GLU A 12 6.16 -11.47 8.38
N GLU A 13 5.56 -10.30 8.17
CA GLU A 13 6.31 -9.06 8.07
C GLU A 13 7.06 -8.77 9.37
N GLY A 14 8.38 -8.98 9.35
CA GLY A 14 9.27 -8.79 10.50
C GLY A 14 10.04 -10.04 10.92
N ASP A 15 9.74 -11.20 10.32
CA ASP A 15 10.48 -12.44 10.59
C ASP A 15 11.97 -12.32 10.27
N GLU A 16 12.80 -12.98 11.06
CA GLU A 16 14.22 -13.17 10.75
C GLU A 16 14.34 -13.96 9.42
N GLY A 17 15.19 -13.51 8.51
CA GLY A 17 15.35 -14.12 7.19
C GLY A 17 14.28 -13.75 6.15
N PHE A 18 13.34 -12.84 6.47
CA PHE A 18 12.30 -12.41 5.53
C PHE A 18 12.87 -11.90 4.19
N GLN A 19 13.96 -11.12 4.21
CA GLN A 19 14.58 -10.60 2.99
C GLN A 19 15.29 -11.67 2.17
N ASP A 20 15.87 -12.69 2.80
CA ASP A 20 16.53 -13.79 2.10
C ASP A 20 15.47 -14.61 1.34
N LEU A 21 14.35 -14.93 1.99
CA LEU A 21 13.21 -15.59 1.35
C LEU A 21 12.63 -14.78 0.19
N LEU A 22 12.54 -13.45 0.33
CA LEU A 22 12.12 -12.58 -0.77
C LEU A 22 13.12 -12.58 -1.93
N THR A 23 14.41 -12.67 -1.64
CA THR A 23 15.47 -12.73 -2.66
C THR A 23 15.34 -14.00 -3.48
N ASP A 24 15.20 -15.14 -2.82
CA ASP A 24 15.00 -16.43 -3.49
C ASP A 24 13.71 -16.43 -4.32
N ALA A 25 12.61 -15.92 -3.77
CA ALA A 25 11.35 -15.80 -4.48
C ALA A 25 11.43 -14.85 -5.69
N TYR A 26 12.13 -13.72 -5.57
CA TYR A 26 12.30 -12.76 -6.65
C TYR A 26 13.13 -13.34 -7.81
N CYS A 27 14.17 -14.10 -7.49
CA CYS A 27 15.00 -14.83 -8.44
C CYS A 27 14.21 -15.96 -9.12
N GLY A 28 13.52 -16.78 -8.32
CA GLY A 28 12.70 -17.91 -8.79
C GLY A 28 11.36 -17.52 -9.42
N LYS A 29 11.00 -16.23 -9.43
CA LYS A 29 9.69 -15.71 -9.88
C LYS A 29 8.50 -16.36 -9.18
N ILE A 30 8.68 -16.73 -7.91
CA ILE A 30 7.65 -17.31 -7.07
C ILE A 30 6.74 -16.20 -6.55
N ARG A 31 5.43 -16.42 -6.64
CA ARG A 31 4.42 -15.45 -6.17
C ARG A 31 4.06 -15.73 -4.71
N PRO A 32 4.20 -14.75 -3.81
CA PRO A 32 3.59 -14.82 -2.49
C PRO A 32 2.07 -14.82 -2.61
N LEU A 33 1.40 -15.48 -1.68
CA LEU A 33 -0.04 -15.41 -1.49
C LEU A 33 -0.35 -14.73 -0.15
N CYS A 34 -1.20 -13.71 -0.14
CA CYS A 34 -1.67 -13.10 1.09
C CYS A 34 -2.70 -14.01 1.75
N LEU A 35 -2.51 -14.27 3.05
CA LEU A 35 -3.36 -15.17 3.84
C LEU A 35 -4.46 -14.41 4.60
N CYS A 36 -4.84 -13.21 4.16
CA CYS A 36 -5.86 -12.42 4.85
C CYS A 36 -7.29 -12.94 4.67
N CYS A 37 -7.56 -13.74 3.63
CA CYS A 37 -8.87 -14.31 3.32
C CYS A 37 -8.71 -15.60 2.52
N GLU A 38 -9.81 -16.36 2.38
CA GLU A 38 -9.90 -17.57 1.55
C GLU A 38 -10.79 -17.27 0.33
N PRO A 39 -10.33 -17.54 -0.91
CA PRO A 39 -9.01 -18.07 -1.25
C PRO A 39 -7.88 -17.04 -1.07
N PRO A 40 -6.63 -17.49 -0.80
CA PRO A 40 -5.49 -16.59 -0.66
C PRO A 40 -5.28 -15.70 -1.88
N VAL A 41 -4.93 -14.43 -1.66
CA VAL A 41 -4.84 -13.43 -2.73
C VAL A 41 -3.44 -13.39 -3.30
N PRO A 42 -3.23 -13.58 -4.62
CA PRO A 42 -1.91 -13.49 -5.23
C PRO A 42 -1.27 -12.10 -5.05
N MET A 43 0.04 -12.10 -4.82
CA MET A 43 0.89 -10.92 -4.71
C MET A 43 2.13 -11.08 -5.61
N TYR A 44 3.04 -10.12 -5.56
CA TYR A 44 4.34 -10.21 -6.22
C TYR A 44 5.45 -9.56 -5.39
N VAL A 45 6.68 -10.02 -5.59
CA VAL A 45 7.88 -9.39 -5.02
C VAL A 45 8.37 -8.31 -5.98
N ALA A 46 8.48 -7.09 -5.48
CA ALA A 46 9.00 -5.93 -6.20
C ALA A 46 10.38 -5.56 -5.66
N ASN A 47 11.29 -5.17 -6.54
CA ASN A 47 12.55 -4.54 -6.16
C ASN A 47 12.39 -3.02 -6.26
N ILE A 48 12.57 -2.31 -5.13
CA ILE A 48 12.49 -0.86 -5.04
C ILE A 48 13.75 -0.33 -4.37
N GLY A 49 14.66 0.22 -5.17
CA GLY A 49 15.98 0.62 -4.69
C GLY A 49 16.78 -0.60 -4.25
N ASP A 50 17.15 -0.63 -2.97
CA ASP A 50 17.92 -1.71 -2.37
C ASP A 50 17.06 -2.64 -1.49
N GLN A 51 15.74 -2.61 -1.67
CA GLN A 51 14.80 -3.39 -0.85
C GLN A 51 13.83 -4.21 -1.69
N LEU A 52 13.65 -5.47 -1.30
CA LEU A 52 12.58 -6.31 -1.80
C LEU A 52 11.34 -6.17 -0.92
N VAL A 53 10.20 -5.92 -1.57
CA VAL A 53 8.91 -5.72 -0.89
C VAL A 53 7.82 -6.53 -1.56
N ILE A 54 6.87 -7.03 -0.77
CA ILE A 54 5.66 -7.68 -1.29
C ILE A 54 4.62 -6.60 -1.63
N LYS A 55 4.17 -6.60 -2.89
CA LYS A 55 3.11 -5.72 -3.39
C LYS A 55 1.89 -6.50 -3.85
N ARG A 56 0.72 -5.87 -3.69
CA ARG A 56 -0.56 -6.41 -4.18
C ARG A 56 -0.54 -6.47 -5.69
N MET A 57 -1.19 -7.48 -6.27
CA MET A 57 -1.39 -7.50 -7.71
C MET A 57 -2.17 -6.24 -8.15
N PRO A 58 -1.90 -5.72 -9.36
CA PRO A 58 -2.72 -4.64 -9.90
C PRO A 58 -4.20 -5.01 -9.85
N LEU A 59 -5.04 -4.05 -9.43
CA LEU A 59 -6.50 -4.21 -9.35
C LEU A 59 -6.97 -5.33 -8.41
N SER A 60 -6.14 -5.79 -7.46
CA SER A 60 -6.53 -6.81 -6.48
C SER A 60 -6.84 -6.27 -5.08
N GLY A 61 -6.78 -4.95 -4.87
CA GLY A 61 -6.96 -4.36 -3.53
C GLY A 61 -8.30 -4.73 -2.90
N GLY A 62 -9.39 -4.65 -3.66
CA GLY A 62 -10.73 -5.05 -3.19
C GLY A 62 -10.93 -6.56 -2.95
N LYS A 63 -9.95 -7.41 -3.29
CA LYS A 63 -10.01 -8.87 -3.04
C LYS A 63 -9.47 -9.27 -1.66
N HIS A 64 -8.78 -8.36 -0.98
CA HIS A 64 -8.28 -8.61 0.37
C HIS A 64 -9.39 -8.42 1.42
N ASP A 65 -9.20 -9.01 2.59
CA ASP A 65 -10.03 -8.72 3.75
C ASP A 65 -9.96 -7.21 4.11
N PRO A 66 -11.06 -6.53 4.47
CA PRO A 66 -11.05 -5.10 4.81
C PRO A 66 -10.10 -4.69 5.94
N ALA A 67 -9.73 -5.60 6.84
CA ALA A 67 -8.73 -5.37 7.89
C ALA A 67 -7.27 -5.57 7.40
N CYS A 68 -7.07 -6.09 6.18
CA CYS A 68 -5.75 -6.27 5.59
C CYS A 68 -5.15 -4.91 5.19
N PRO A 69 -3.88 -4.62 5.51
CA PRO A 69 -3.19 -3.41 5.04
C PRO A 69 -3.09 -3.28 3.51
N SER A 70 -3.30 -4.38 2.76
CA SER A 70 -3.30 -4.38 1.29
C SER A 70 -4.66 -4.03 0.68
N TYR A 71 -5.73 -4.00 1.49
CA TYR A 71 -7.09 -3.71 1.05
C TYR A 71 -7.20 -2.32 0.42
N GLU A 72 -8.04 -2.23 -0.60
CA GLU A 72 -8.41 -0.97 -1.24
C GLU A 72 -9.92 -0.92 -1.40
N PRO A 73 -10.59 0.10 -0.86
CA PRO A 73 -12.02 0.24 -1.05
C PRO A 73 -12.36 0.51 -2.53
N PRO A 74 -13.56 0.14 -2.99
CA PRO A 74 -14.05 0.50 -4.31
C PRO A 74 -13.96 1.99 -4.59
N TYR A 75 -13.81 2.36 -5.86
CA TYR A 75 -13.61 3.76 -6.26
C TYR A 75 -14.75 4.67 -5.79
N GLU A 76 -16.00 4.18 -5.76
CA GLU A 76 -17.13 4.99 -5.29
C GLU A 76 -17.01 5.39 -3.82
N LEU A 77 -16.30 4.60 -3.02
CA LEU A 77 -16.10 4.82 -1.58
C LEU A 77 -14.74 5.46 -1.26
N SER A 78 -13.80 5.45 -2.21
CA SER A 78 -12.45 6.02 -2.04
C SER A 78 -12.41 7.56 -2.07
N GLY A 79 -13.47 8.22 -2.54
CA GLY A 79 -13.45 9.66 -2.83
C GLY A 79 -12.77 10.02 -4.15
N LEU A 80 -12.27 9.03 -4.91
CA LEU A 80 -11.73 9.22 -6.27
C LEU A 80 -12.82 9.50 -7.31
N GLY A 81 -14.06 9.07 -7.06
CA GLY A 81 -15.20 9.21 -7.99
C GLY A 81 -15.33 10.61 -8.61
N PRO A 82 -15.37 11.70 -7.81
CA PRO A 82 -15.43 13.08 -8.33
C PRO A 82 -14.22 13.54 -9.15
N LEU A 83 -13.08 12.86 -9.04
CA LEU A 83 -11.82 13.21 -9.73
C LEU A 83 -11.63 12.43 -11.04
N MET A 84 -12.27 11.27 -11.20
CA MET A 84 -12.17 10.46 -12.42
C MET A 84 -12.63 11.25 -13.65
N GLY A 85 -11.74 11.38 -14.64
CA GLY A 85 -11.99 12.09 -15.91
C GLY A 85 -11.89 13.62 -15.85
N GLY A 86 -11.82 14.23 -14.66
CA GLY A 86 -11.73 15.69 -14.48
C GLY A 86 -10.47 16.19 -13.77
N ALA A 87 -9.67 15.28 -13.22
CA ALA A 87 -8.47 15.61 -12.44
C ALA A 87 -7.34 16.23 -13.27
N ILE A 88 -7.27 15.94 -14.58
CA ILE A 88 -6.26 16.48 -15.49
C ILE A 88 -6.94 17.40 -16.47
N LYS A 89 -6.60 18.69 -16.44
CA LYS A 89 -7.11 19.71 -17.37
C LYS A 89 -5.96 20.34 -18.12
N PHE A 90 -5.96 20.19 -19.44
CA PHE A 90 -4.96 20.83 -20.30
C PHE A 90 -5.40 22.25 -20.65
N ASP A 91 -4.47 23.20 -20.58
CA ASP A 91 -4.56 24.51 -21.23
C ASP A 91 -3.57 24.54 -22.39
N PRO A 92 -4.03 24.26 -23.62
CA PRO A 92 -3.16 24.24 -24.81
C PRO A 92 -2.59 25.62 -25.14
N THR A 93 -3.24 26.70 -24.71
CA THR A 93 -2.82 28.07 -25.02
C THR A 93 -1.65 28.49 -24.15
N ALA A 94 -1.70 28.14 -22.85
CA ALA A 94 -0.60 28.35 -21.92
C ALA A 94 0.47 27.25 -21.98
N GLY A 95 0.18 26.11 -22.64
CA GLY A 95 1.07 24.95 -22.66
C GLY A 95 1.19 24.26 -21.29
N THR A 96 0.15 24.33 -20.44
CA THR A 96 0.17 23.81 -19.07
C THR A 96 -0.92 22.77 -18.82
N ALA A 97 -0.77 22.00 -17.74
CA ALA A 97 -1.79 21.07 -17.25
C ALA A 97 -2.05 21.31 -15.76
N SER A 98 -3.32 21.44 -15.39
CA SER A 98 -3.76 21.49 -13.99
C SER A 98 -4.07 20.08 -13.49
N LEU A 99 -3.55 19.73 -12.32
CA LEU A 99 -3.76 18.44 -11.66
C LEU A 99 -4.51 18.64 -10.33
N THR A 100 -5.68 18.03 -10.20
CA THR A 100 -6.39 17.92 -8.92
C THR A 100 -6.00 16.60 -8.26
N LEU A 101 -5.43 16.69 -7.06
CA LEU A 101 -4.92 15.54 -6.30
C LEU A 101 -5.72 15.38 -5.00
N ASP A 102 -5.78 14.15 -4.51
CA ASP A 102 -6.39 13.77 -3.24
C ASP A 102 -5.43 13.91 -2.04
N PHE A 103 -4.21 14.40 -2.28
CA PHE A 103 -3.22 14.68 -1.25
C PHE A 103 -2.45 15.99 -1.52
N SER A 104 -1.83 16.53 -0.47
CA SER A 104 -1.02 17.74 -0.58
C SER A 104 0.35 17.43 -1.19
N LEU A 105 0.76 18.21 -2.20
CA LEU A 105 2.12 18.16 -2.76
C LEU A 105 3.18 18.74 -1.82
N SER A 106 2.76 19.44 -0.77
CA SER A 106 3.65 20.03 0.21
C SER A 106 4.01 19.00 1.28
N LYS A 107 5.28 18.60 1.34
CA LYS A 107 5.80 17.77 2.43
C LYS A 107 5.93 18.63 3.69
N ARG A 108 4.98 18.48 4.64
CA ARG A 108 5.20 18.96 6.01
C ARG A 108 6.26 18.06 6.64
N GLY A 109 7.35 18.65 7.13
CA GLY A 109 8.40 17.93 7.86
C GLY A 109 7.80 17.16 9.05
N ALA A 110 8.48 16.11 9.50
CA ALA A 110 8.01 15.29 10.62
C ALA A 110 7.73 16.19 11.83
N VAL A 111 6.46 16.24 12.27
CA VAL A 111 6.14 16.80 13.58
C VAL A 111 6.66 15.76 14.58
N ALA A 112 7.70 16.12 15.32
CA ALA A 112 8.12 15.34 16.47
C ALA A 112 6.90 15.19 17.38
N ARG A 113 6.43 13.96 17.57
CA ARG A 113 5.42 13.68 18.59
C ARG A 113 6.09 13.94 19.94
N SER A 114 5.78 15.07 20.56
CA SER A 114 5.95 15.20 22.00
C SER A 114 4.94 14.24 22.64
N ASP A 115 5.41 13.25 23.38
CA ASP A 115 4.57 12.41 24.24
C ASP A 115 3.96 13.29 25.34
N GLY A 116 2.84 13.92 25.01
CA GLY A 116 1.98 14.62 25.95
C GLY A 116 1.16 13.61 26.72
N SER A 117 1.70 13.17 27.86
CA SER A 117 0.98 12.44 28.90
C SER A 117 -0.38 13.10 29.19
N ALA A 118 -1.43 12.30 29.12
CA ALA A 118 -2.79 12.71 29.43
C ALA A 118 -2.91 13.10 30.91
N ALA A 119 -3.22 14.36 31.17
CA ALA A 119 -3.78 14.79 32.46
C ALA A 119 -5.24 15.21 32.23
N SER A 120 -6.13 14.37 32.76
CA SER A 120 -7.56 14.62 32.88
C SER A 120 -7.81 15.86 33.76
N ALA A 121 -8.75 16.73 33.37
CA ALA A 121 -9.35 17.70 34.27
C ALA A 121 -10.81 17.94 33.89
N THR A 122 -11.69 17.36 34.71
CA THR A 122 -13.09 17.70 34.92
C THR A 122 -13.22 19.14 35.44
N VAL A 123 -14.16 19.93 34.90
CA VAL A 123 -15.27 20.60 35.62
C VAL A 123 -16.42 20.78 34.63
#